data_AF-A0A0S4TZZ0-F1
#
_entry.id   AF-A0A0S4TZZ0-F1
#
_cell.length_a   1.000
_cell.length_b   1.000
_cell.length_c   1.000
_cell.angle_alpha   90.00
_cell.angle_beta   90.00
_cell.angle_gamma   90.00
#
_symmetry.space_group_name_H-M   'P 1'
#
loop_
_entity.id
_entity.type
_entity.pdbx_description
1 polymer ?
#
loop_
_entity_poly.entity_id
_entity_poly.type
_entity_poly.pdbx_seq_one_letter_code
_entity_poly.pdbx_strand_id
1 'polypeptide(L)' 'MFEPFGGSGTTMLAAQRTGRLCRSVEIAPEYVDVAIQRFQQNFPAVPVTLQSTGQPFEAVSAARLAGEEVVQ' A
#
# COMPACT_ATOMS: atom_id res chain seq x y z
N MET A 1 4.35 15.05 -0.82
CA MET A 1 4.37 14.79 -2.27
C MET A 1 3.05 14.15 -2.68
N PHE A 2 2.47 14.57 -3.79
CA PHE A 2 1.28 13.95 -4.37
C PHE A 2 1.67 13.24 -5.66
N GLU A 3 1.25 11.98 -5.79
CA GLU A 3 1.56 11.10 -6.93
C GLU A 3 0.24 10.50 -7.47
N PRO A 4 -0.37 11.09 -8.50
CA PRO A 4 -1.63 10.60 -9.03
C PRO A 4 -1.51 9.30 -9.85
N PHE A 5 -0.29 8.88 -10.23
CA PHE A 5 -0.04 7.68 -11.03
C PHE A 5 1.05 6.83 -10.37
N GLY A 6 0.67 6.18 -9.27
CA GLY A 6 1.59 5.47 -8.38
C GLY A 6 2.35 4.34 -9.06
N GLY A 7 1.73 3.65 -10.01
CA GLY A 7 2.28 2.49 -10.69
C GLY A 7 2.87 1.51 -9.70
N SER A 8 4.15 1.20 -9.87
CA SER A 8 4.86 0.26 -8.99
C SER A 8 5.27 0.83 -7.61
N GLY A 9 4.96 2.10 -7.29
CA GLY A 9 5.23 2.71 -5.98
C GLY A 9 6.62 3.36 -5.83
N THR A 10 7.32 3.67 -6.92
CA THR A 10 8.67 4.26 -6.87
C THR A 10 8.73 5.57 -6.05
N THR A 11 7.77 6.46 -6.25
CA THR A 11 7.67 7.74 -5.52
C THR A 11 7.46 7.52 -4.02
N MET A 12 6.62 6.54 -3.65
CA MET A 12 6.37 6.16 -2.25
C MET A 12 7.65 5.67 -1.56
N LEU A 13 8.43 4.80 -2.24
CA LEU A 13 9.71 4.32 -1.71
C LEU A 13 10.73 5.46 -1.52
N ALA A 14 10.85 6.35 -2.51
CA ALA A 14 11.76 7.50 -2.42
C ALA A 14 11.37 8.45 -1.28
N ALA A 15 10.07 8.69 -1.10
CA ALA A 15 9.55 9.51 -0.01
C ALA A 15 9.90 8.91 1.36
N GLN A 16 9.70 7.60 1.55
CA GLN A 16 10.06 6.90 2.78
C GLN A 16 11.56 6.97 3.07
N ARG A 17 12.43 6.73 2.07
CA ARG A 17 13.90 6.85 2.23
C ARG A 17 14.35 8.25 2.65
N THR A 18 13.60 9.27 2.27
CA THR A 18 13.98 10.67 2.45
C THR A 18 13.19 11.37 3.56
N GLY A 19 12.39 10.62 4.34
CA GLY A 19 11.59 11.16 5.44
C GLY A 19 10.48 12.12 5.00
N ARG A 20 9.96 11.98 3.77
CA ARG A 20 8.83 12.78 3.27
C ARG A 20 7.53 11.97 3.28
N LEU A 21 6.41 12.67 3.43
CA LEU A 21 5.08 12.11 3.22
C LEU A 21 4.74 12.04 1.72
N CYS A 22 4.22 10.90 1.28
CA CYS A 22 3.69 10.67 -0.07
C CYS A 22 2.21 10.30 0.00
N ARG A 23 1.39 10.91 -0.86
CA ARG A 23 0.01 10.50 -1.13
C ARG A 23 -0.05 10.01 -2.57
N SER A 24 -0.17 8.70 -2.74
CA SER A 24 -0.18 8.05 -4.05
C SER A 24 -1.57 7.53 -4.39
N VAL A 25 -1.97 7.63 -5.65
CA VAL A 25 -3.19 7.01 -6.21
C VAL A 25 -2.77 6.05 -7.32
N GLU A 26 -3.42 4.90 -7.39
CA GLU A 26 -3.27 3.94 -8.48
C GLU A 26 -4.63 3.29 -8.75
N ILE A 27 -5.00 3.14 -10.02
CA ILE A 27 -6.30 2.63 -10.46
C ILE A 27 -6.27 1.14 -10.71
N ALA A 28 -5.14 0.60 -11.16
CA ALA A 28 -4.98 -0.81 -11.44
C ALA A 28 -4.77 -1.57 -10.11
N PRO A 29 -5.73 -2.41 -9.67
CA PRO A 29 -5.64 -3.10 -8.39
C PRO A 29 -4.36 -3.94 -8.23
N GLU A 30 -3.91 -4.57 -9.32
CA GLU A 30 -2.68 -5.35 -9.36
C GLU A 30 -1.43 -4.48 -9.08
N TYR A 31 -1.43 -3.23 -9.51
CA TYR A 31 -0.32 -2.30 -9.24
C TYR A 31 -0.37 -1.76 -7.81
N VAL A 32 -1.55 -1.61 -7.21
CA VAL A 32 -1.69 -1.29 -5.78
C VAL A 32 -1.02 -2.38 -4.94
N ASP A 33 -1.31 -3.65 -5.21
CA ASP A 33 -0.69 -4.77 -4.50
C ASP A 33 0.82 -4.83 -4.72
N VAL A 34 1.29 -4.66 -5.96
CA VAL A 34 2.72 -4.60 -6.29
C VAL A 34 3.42 -3.47 -5.53
N ALA A 35 2.83 -2.27 -5.48
CA ALA A 35 3.41 -1.14 -4.77
C ALA A 35 3.53 -1.40 -3.26
N ILE A 36 2.49 -1.98 -2.65
CA ILE A 36 2.48 -2.33 -1.23
C ILE A 36 3.51 -3.41 -0.91
N GLN A 37 3.56 -4.50 -1.69
CA GLN A 37 4.52 -5.58 -1.51
C GLN A 37 5.96 -5.06 -1.65
N ARG A 38 6.25 -4.23 -2.66
CA ARG A 38 7.56 -3.58 -2.82
C ARG A 38 7.90 -2.70 -1.63
N PHE A 39 6.92 -1.97 -1.08
CA PHE A 39 7.12 -1.16 0.12
C PHE A 39 7.49 -2.02 1.32
N GLN A 40 6.74 -3.09 1.62
CA GLN A 40 7.05 -4.01 2.72
C GLN A 40 8.43 -4.67 2.56
N GLN A 41 8.82 -5.07 1.34
CA GLN A 41 10.14 -5.63 1.05
C GLN A 41 11.29 -4.66 1.34
N ASN A 42 11.10 -3.36 1.08
CA ASN A 42 12.14 -2.35 1.31
C ASN A 42 12.14 -1.82 2.75
N PHE A 43 11.00 -1.90 3.44
CA PHE A 43 10.79 -1.34 4.78
C PHE A 43 9.98 -2.30 5.68
N PRO A 44 10.52 -3.50 6.00
CA PRO A 44 9.76 -4.54 6.71
C PRO A 44 9.35 -4.14 8.14
N ALA A 45 10.04 -3.17 8.74
CA ALA A 45 9.70 -2.64 10.06
C ALA A 45 8.57 -1.58 10.04
N VAL A 46 8.15 -1.12 8.86
CA VAL A 46 7.09 -0.12 8.74
C VAL A 46 5.74 -0.83 8.55
N PRO A 47 4.79 -0.68 9.48
CA PRO A 47 3.50 -1.33 9.35
C PRO A 47 2.71 -0.74 8.18
N VAL A 48 2.16 -1.61 7.32
CA VAL A 48 1.24 -1.23 6.25
C VAL A 48 -0.16 -1.68 6.64
N THR A 49 -1.06 -0.71 6.82
CA THR A 49 -2.43 -0.95 7.30
C THR A 49 -3.45 -0.26 6.41
N LEU A 50 -4.64 -0.84 6.32
CA LEU A 50 -5.80 -0.18 5.73
C LEU A 50 -6.27 0.92 6.69
N GLN A 51 -6.29 2.17 6.23
CA GLN A 51 -6.56 3.32 7.10
C GLN A 51 -7.93 3.25 7.82
N SER A 52 -8.96 2.68 7.20
CA SER A 52 -10.31 2.69 7.76
C SER A 52 -10.52 1.65 8.87
N THR A 53 -9.90 0.48 8.77
CA THR A 53 -10.04 -0.62 9.76
C THR A 53 -8.81 -0.83 10.65
N GLY A 54 -7.65 -0.27 10.27
CA GLY A 54 -6.37 -0.51 10.93
C GLY A 54 -5.75 -1.89 10.69
N GLN A 55 -6.40 -2.76 9.91
CA GLN A 55 -5.92 -4.11 9.65
C GLN A 55 -4.64 -4.11 8.79
N PRO A 56 -3.70 -5.04 9.02
CA PRO A 56 -2.50 -5.16 8.21
C PRO A 56 -2.82 -5.64 6.79
N PHE A 57 -1.96 -5.31 5.83
CA PHE A 57 -2.14 -5.68 4.43
C PHE A 57 -2.42 -7.18 4.23
N GLU A 58 -1.70 -8.05 4.94
CA GLU A 58 -1.87 -9.51 4.84
C GLU A 58 -3.29 -9.96 5.22
N ALA A 59 -3.87 -9.40 6.29
CA ALA A 59 -5.22 -9.74 6.72
C ALA A 59 -6.27 -9.27 5.72
N VAL A 60 -6.12 -8.05 5.19
CA VAL A 60 -7.03 -7.48 4.18
C VAL A 60 -6.93 -8.24 2.86
N SER A 61 -5.72 -8.59 2.44
CA SER A 61 -5.47 -9.39 1.22
C SER A 61 -6.11 -10.77 1.34
N ALA A 62 -5.92 -11.46 2.47
CA ALA A 62 -6.53 -12.78 2.71
C ALA A 62 -8.06 -12.73 2.68
N ALA A 63 -8.68 -11.76 3.37
CA ALA A 63 -10.13 -11.59 3.38
C ALA A 63 -10.70 -11.32 1.98
N ARG A 64 -10.08 -10.43 1.21
CA ARG A 64 -10.51 -10.11 -0.17
C ARG A 64 -10.36 -11.28 -1.13
N LEU A 65 -9.29 -12.08 -1.00
CA LEU A 65 -9.11 -13.30 -1.79
C LEU A 65 -10.12 -14.40 -1.42
N ALA A 66 -10.57 -14.44 -0.16
CA ALA A 66 -11.63 -15.32 0.31
C ALA A 66 -13.05 -14.87 -0.12
N GLY A 67 -13.18 -13.68 -0.72
CA GLY A 67 -14.47 -13.10 -1.11
C GLY A 67 -15.25 -12.48 0.05
N GLU A 68 -14.58 -12.19 1.17
CA GLU A 68 -15.19 -11.52 2.32
C GLU A 68 -15.19 -10.00 2.09
N GLU A 69 -16.33 -9.34 2.35
CA GLU A 69 -16.37 -7.88 2.35
C GLU A 69 -15.63 -7.36 3.58
N VAL A 70 -14.48 -6.72 3.34
CA VAL A 70 -13.79 -5.93 4.36
C VAL A 70 -14.64 -4.69 4.61
N VAL A 71 -15.46 -4.74 5.67
CA VAL A 71 -16.31 -3.62 6.11
C VAL A 71 -15.44 -2.38 6.25
N GLN A 72 -15.72 -1.36 5.44
CA GLN A 72 -14.93 -0.13 5.36
C GLN A 72 -15.14 0.77 6.57
#